data_AF-A0AAD4F232-F1
#
_entry.id   AF-A0AAD4F232-F1
#
_cell.length_a   1.000
_cell.length_b   1.000
_cell.length_c   1.000
_cell.angle_alpha   90.00
_cell.angle_beta   90.00
_cell.angle_gamma   90.00
#
_symmetry.space_group_name_H-M   'P 1'
#
loop_
_entity.id
_entity.type
_entity.pdbx_description
1 polymer ?
#
loop_
_entity_poly.entity_id
_entity_poly.type
_entity_poly.pdbx_seq_one_letter_code
_entity_poly.pdbx_strand_id
1 'polypeptide(L)'
;MATVIPYSNSRQPFRHFAALLLFLLLFVHPNLTVSASSGPPAAPIEPGLDTAHIPNYKDDPDLGTREEDRPDPDVDSSTEDGAEIMQRVEAAIETTMECEGRKGQQQWEQHRQATFRGIPEALYDKARDHQDQLTQEERQRLLSRGDLIGKALAGPGSLTIHETAQVLQWPPIPVIVVNIKRATGGTGRIISPPELFDRARDALKRGAFETEVNDEETALLARFFHGPDDPTFNLGATLIRISPGVAGGKAYRVVANSLGLDPAVTCAAMLRMAQRPVPPPPPPDLEYLRAKLFGALPPAPPMPDPEDDTPAARNARSQNRLRDYQNQLLALEEQNKARLRAAREEARPPVNLAWTGMYPGPLSDADLFGARPWPHGERGTGAFRVFQGDGLPPGSCDSQSAWHALQGDQKAVYRARAEALRREAWAEVERSRAAGDPTAPKPFGFLTRGFEAFHDNLGAGVGFEEALRGWDGLTAGERAGWRMAASRAENEASNARVAAWHEAWKAGERPGGRRSYEDIAERMARRRDLERAAARRGAPTVQDDVSRPSGGGPVGKEAAPNSEAAQQTVLAGEAEDKAAAGAEPGGRREGGET
;
A
#
# COMPACT_ATOMS: atom_id res chain seq x y z
N MET A 1 7.71 -57.72 -3.80
CA MET A 1 6.52 -56.87 -3.51
C MET A 1 6.97 -55.75 -2.60
N ALA A 2 6.89 -54.50 -3.06
CA ALA A 2 7.13 -53.31 -2.24
C ALA A 2 6.17 -52.23 -2.73
N THR A 3 5.30 -51.74 -1.83
CA THR A 3 4.21 -50.83 -2.18
C THR A 3 4.71 -49.39 -2.16
N VAL A 4 4.64 -48.70 -3.29
CA VAL A 4 5.03 -47.29 -3.39
C VAL A 4 3.80 -46.42 -3.09
N ILE A 5 3.90 -45.57 -2.07
CA ILE A 5 2.90 -44.54 -1.76
C ILE A 5 3.37 -43.22 -2.40
N PRO A 6 2.58 -42.59 -3.29
CA PRO A 6 2.96 -41.31 -3.88
C PRO A 6 2.72 -40.13 -2.92
N TYR A 7 3.73 -39.28 -2.75
CA TYR A 7 3.63 -38.01 -2.03
C TYR A 7 2.72 -37.02 -2.75
N SER A 8 1.76 -36.41 -2.04
CA SER A 8 0.90 -35.36 -2.60
C SER A 8 1.60 -34.00 -2.62
N ASN A 9 1.56 -33.31 -3.77
CA ASN A 9 2.21 -32.02 -3.98
C ASN A 9 1.32 -30.84 -3.51
N SER A 10 1.61 -30.22 -2.36
CA SER A 10 0.81 -29.13 -1.78
C SER A 10 1.13 -27.75 -2.37
N ARG A 11 0.60 -27.45 -3.57
CA ARG A 11 0.75 -26.14 -4.24
C ARG A 11 -0.35 -25.13 -3.85
N GLN A 12 -0.35 -24.61 -2.61
CA GLN A 12 -1.35 -23.62 -2.16
C GLN A 12 -0.91 -22.21 -1.68
N PRO A 13 0.36 -21.88 -1.34
CA PRO A 13 0.64 -20.63 -0.60
C PRO A 13 0.36 -19.34 -1.39
N PHE A 14 0.44 -19.37 -2.73
CA PHE A 14 0.36 -18.16 -3.56
C PHE A 14 -1.04 -17.50 -3.61
N ARG A 15 -2.13 -18.27 -3.40
CA ARG A 15 -3.50 -17.74 -3.49
C ARG A 15 -3.86 -16.84 -2.30
N HIS A 16 -3.27 -17.08 -1.13
CA HIS A 16 -3.57 -16.29 0.07
C HIS A 16 -2.85 -14.94 0.06
N PHE A 17 -1.68 -14.83 -0.57
CA PHE A 17 -0.91 -13.58 -0.61
C PHE A 17 -1.62 -12.44 -1.35
N ALA A 18 -2.17 -12.68 -2.54
CA ALA A 18 -2.89 -11.65 -3.30
C ALA A 18 -4.15 -11.16 -2.56
N ALA A 19 -4.89 -12.09 -1.92
CA ALA A 19 -6.04 -11.75 -1.09
C ALA A 19 -5.63 -10.98 0.19
N LEU A 20 -4.54 -11.38 0.84
CA LEU A 20 -4.01 -10.69 2.03
C LEU A 20 -3.52 -9.27 1.70
N LEU A 21 -2.87 -9.08 0.55
CA LEU A 21 -2.40 -7.77 0.10
C LEU A 21 -3.59 -6.84 -0.20
N LEU A 22 -4.65 -7.35 -0.85
CA LEU A 22 -5.88 -6.61 -1.08
C LEU A 22 -6.60 -6.27 0.24
N PHE A 23 -6.68 -7.23 1.17
CA PHE A 23 -7.31 -7.06 2.48
C PHE A 23 -6.58 -6.02 3.35
N LEU A 24 -5.25 -6.03 3.36
CA LEU A 24 -4.43 -5.05 4.10
C LEU A 24 -4.51 -3.64 3.51
N LEU A 25 -4.81 -3.49 2.21
CA LEU A 25 -5.02 -2.19 1.57
C LEU A 25 -6.42 -1.62 1.84
N LEU A 26 -7.39 -2.43 2.29
CA LEU A 26 -8.79 -2.02 2.47
C LEU A 26 -9.20 -1.74 3.93
N PHE A 27 -8.47 -2.25 4.94
CA PHE A 27 -8.97 -2.32 6.33
C PHE A 27 -8.16 -1.56 7.40
N VAL A 28 -7.34 -0.57 7.04
CA VAL A 28 -6.47 0.15 8.01
C VAL A 28 -6.85 1.63 8.16
N HIS A 29 -8.00 1.91 8.79
CA HIS A 29 -8.21 3.02 9.74
C HIS A 29 -9.63 2.94 10.35
N PRO A 30 -9.77 3.16 11.66
CA PRO A 30 -10.75 4.16 12.10
C PRO A 30 -10.23 5.00 13.29
N ASN A 31 -10.52 6.31 13.29
CA ASN A 31 -10.57 7.19 14.47
C ASN A 31 -10.89 8.64 14.07
N LEU A 32 -12.16 9.03 14.05
CA LEU A 32 -12.61 10.41 14.31
C LEU A 32 -14.02 10.38 14.94
N THR A 33 -14.15 10.89 16.15
CA THR A 33 -15.46 11.07 16.83
C THR A 33 -16.04 12.44 16.50
N VAL A 34 -17.25 12.48 15.96
CA VAL A 34 -18.04 13.72 15.80
C VAL A 34 -19.12 13.76 16.87
N SER A 35 -19.19 14.88 17.60
CA SER A 35 -20.20 15.13 18.63
C SER A 35 -21.39 15.88 18.03
N ALA A 36 -22.62 15.44 18.31
CA ALA A 36 -23.84 16.08 17.83
C ALA A 36 -24.61 16.73 19.00
N SER A 37 -25.18 17.92 18.74
CA SER A 37 -25.93 18.73 19.70
C SER A 37 -27.43 18.45 19.59
N SER A 38 -28.12 18.27 20.72
CA SER A 38 -29.56 18.01 20.77
C SER A 38 -30.42 19.26 20.53
N GLY A 39 -31.57 19.07 19.88
CA GLY A 39 -32.66 20.03 19.74
C GLY A 39 -34.01 19.38 20.09
N PRO A 40 -35.04 20.14 20.52
CA PRO A 40 -36.26 19.60 21.13
C PRO A 40 -37.33 19.15 20.11
N PRO A 41 -38.31 18.30 20.52
CA PRO A 41 -39.18 17.56 19.60
C PRO A 41 -40.46 18.30 19.18
N ALA A 42 -41.02 17.88 18.05
CA ALA A 42 -42.37 18.26 17.57
C ALA A 42 -43.38 17.12 17.77
N ALA A 43 -44.67 17.47 17.85
CA ALA A 43 -45.78 16.63 18.29
C ALA A 43 -46.43 15.80 17.15
N PRO A 44 -47.35 14.85 17.44
CA PRO A 44 -47.64 13.71 16.56
C PRO A 44 -48.68 13.98 15.46
N ILE A 45 -48.67 13.12 14.44
CA ILE A 45 -49.71 12.99 13.40
C ILE A 45 -50.20 11.53 13.39
N GLU A 46 -51.52 11.34 13.30
CA GLU A 46 -52.20 10.03 13.32
C GLU A 46 -52.09 9.26 11.98
N PRO A 47 -52.30 7.92 11.98
CA PRO A 47 -51.96 7.07 10.84
C PRO A 47 -53.06 6.96 9.78
N GLY A 48 -52.64 7.00 8.51
CA GLY A 48 -53.39 6.53 7.36
C GLY A 48 -52.55 5.54 6.57
N LEU A 49 -52.77 4.24 6.81
CA LEU A 49 -52.07 3.15 6.12
C LEU A 49 -52.74 2.87 4.77
N ASP A 50 -52.01 3.11 3.68
CA ASP A 50 -52.30 2.56 2.37
C ASP A 50 -51.04 1.85 1.84
N THR A 51 -51.20 0.71 1.17
CA THR A 51 -50.10 -0.26 1.02
C THR A 51 -49.36 -0.18 -0.32
N ALA A 52 -48.09 -0.60 -0.30
CA ALA A 52 -47.25 -0.95 -1.44
C ALA A 52 -46.71 0.18 -2.35
N HIS A 53 -45.74 0.94 -1.83
CA HIS A 53 -44.59 1.35 -2.64
C HIS A 53 -43.29 1.14 -1.83
N ILE A 54 -42.51 0.11 -2.18
CA ILE A 54 -41.21 -0.15 -1.57
C ILE A 54 -40.19 0.80 -2.22
N PRO A 55 -39.61 1.76 -1.49
CA PRO A 55 -38.63 2.68 -2.07
C PRO A 55 -37.34 1.95 -2.44
N ASN A 56 -36.70 2.34 -3.54
CA ASN A 56 -35.35 1.85 -3.85
C ASN A 56 -34.33 2.58 -2.96
N TYR A 57 -34.08 2.06 -1.76
CA TYR A 57 -33.22 2.68 -0.74
C TYR A 57 -31.79 3.04 -1.21
N LYS A 58 -31.31 2.51 -2.35
CA LYS A 58 -30.00 2.83 -2.91
C LYS A 58 -29.87 4.25 -3.49
N ASP A 59 -30.98 4.96 -3.69
CA ASP A 59 -31.01 6.31 -4.28
C ASP A 59 -31.21 7.43 -3.23
N ASP A 60 -31.31 7.12 -1.93
CA ASP A 60 -31.39 8.13 -0.86
C ASP A 60 -29.99 8.66 -0.50
N PRO A 61 -29.68 9.96 -0.73
CA PRO A 61 -28.35 10.52 -0.48
C PRO A 61 -27.97 10.64 1.00
N ASP A 62 -28.92 10.51 1.93
CA ASP A 62 -28.67 10.62 3.37
C ASP A 62 -28.51 9.26 4.06
N LEU A 63 -28.69 8.14 3.34
CA LEU A 63 -28.72 6.79 3.91
C LEU A 63 -27.43 6.47 4.69
N GLY A 64 -27.57 6.13 5.98
CA GLY A 64 -26.46 5.90 6.91
C GLY A 64 -25.97 7.15 7.65
N THR A 65 -26.63 8.30 7.47
CA THR A 65 -26.35 9.53 8.25
C THR A 65 -27.46 9.90 9.24
N ARG A 66 -28.66 9.31 9.11
CA ARG A 66 -29.79 9.56 10.02
C ARG A 66 -29.63 8.77 11.32
N GLU A 67 -30.34 9.21 12.38
CA GLU A 67 -30.28 8.51 13.67
C GLU A 67 -31.01 7.16 13.61
N GLU A 68 -32.10 7.09 12.85
CA GLU A 68 -32.84 5.84 12.57
C GLU A 68 -32.07 4.79 11.75
N ASP A 69 -30.96 5.15 11.09
CA ASP A 69 -30.09 4.21 10.35
C ASP A 69 -29.07 3.50 11.27
N ARG A 70 -29.00 3.88 12.55
CA ARG A 70 -28.11 3.24 13.52
C ARG A 70 -28.73 1.95 14.06
N PRO A 71 -27.96 0.85 14.17
CA PRO A 71 -28.49 -0.40 14.71
C PRO A 71 -28.90 -0.21 16.17
N ASP A 72 -30.20 -0.31 16.44
CA ASP A 72 -30.71 -0.57 17.78
C ASP A 72 -30.22 -1.97 18.20
N PRO A 73 -29.42 -2.09 19.28
CA PRO A 73 -28.82 -3.36 19.69
C PRO A 73 -29.83 -4.41 20.18
N ASP A 74 -31.08 -4.01 20.46
CA ASP A 74 -32.10 -4.88 21.04
C ASP A 74 -33.14 -5.37 19.99
N VAL A 75 -32.97 -5.04 18.71
CA VAL A 75 -33.83 -5.52 17.61
C VAL A 75 -33.61 -7.00 17.32
N ASP A 76 -34.67 -7.80 17.48
CA ASP A 76 -34.66 -9.23 17.20
C ASP A 76 -34.59 -9.52 15.68
N SER A 77 -33.38 -9.79 15.20
CA SER A 77 -33.09 -10.25 13.84
C SER A 77 -33.87 -11.48 13.33
N SER A 78 -34.71 -12.14 14.13
CA SER A 78 -35.60 -13.22 13.69
C SER A 78 -36.99 -12.74 13.25
N THR A 79 -37.38 -11.48 13.53
CA THR A 79 -38.61 -10.90 13.02
C THR A 79 -38.42 -10.34 11.61
N GLU A 80 -39.50 -10.22 10.85
CA GLU A 80 -39.49 -9.61 9.50
C GLU A 80 -39.00 -8.15 9.57
N ASP A 81 -39.50 -7.38 10.55
CA ASP A 81 -39.04 -6.03 10.87
C ASP A 81 -37.52 -6.00 11.19
N GLY A 82 -37.03 -6.95 11.98
CA GLY A 82 -35.63 -7.04 12.37
C GLY A 82 -34.69 -7.42 11.21
N ALA A 83 -35.15 -8.26 10.29
CA ALA A 83 -34.44 -8.57 9.06
C ALA A 83 -34.36 -7.35 8.12
N GLU A 84 -35.44 -6.58 7.99
CA GLU A 84 -35.45 -5.35 7.19
C GLU A 84 -34.52 -4.28 7.81
N ILE A 85 -34.55 -4.10 9.13
CA ILE A 85 -33.65 -3.18 9.85
C ILE A 85 -32.18 -3.59 9.63
N MET A 86 -31.84 -4.87 9.75
CA MET A 86 -30.48 -5.36 9.48
C MET A 86 -30.05 -5.11 8.03
N GLN A 87 -30.94 -5.30 7.05
CA GLN A 87 -30.64 -5.02 5.65
C GLN A 87 -30.39 -3.53 5.38
N ARG A 88 -31.14 -2.63 6.03
CA ARG A 88 -30.91 -1.18 5.99
C ARG A 88 -29.57 -0.80 6.62
N VAL A 89 -29.23 -1.40 7.78
CA VAL A 89 -27.93 -1.19 8.45
C VAL A 89 -26.75 -1.67 7.60
N GLU A 90 -26.84 -2.84 6.96
CA GLU A 90 -25.79 -3.32 6.05
C GLU A 90 -25.61 -2.39 4.83
N ALA A 91 -26.71 -1.94 4.22
CA ALA A 91 -26.68 -0.99 3.11
C ALA A 91 -26.09 0.37 3.52
N ALA A 92 -26.45 0.87 4.71
CA ALA A 92 -25.87 2.07 5.31
C ALA A 92 -24.36 1.93 5.56
N ILE A 93 -23.90 0.78 6.04
CA ILE A 93 -22.48 0.46 6.27
C ILE A 93 -21.70 0.40 4.94
N GLU A 94 -22.22 -0.29 3.92
CA GLU A 94 -21.60 -0.34 2.58
C GLU A 94 -21.53 1.05 1.95
N THR A 95 -22.63 1.82 1.99
CA THR A 95 -22.71 3.19 1.48
C THR A 95 -21.76 4.14 2.23
N THR A 96 -21.62 3.96 3.55
CA THR A 96 -20.66 4.72 4.37
C THR A 96 -19.22 4.39 3.97
N MET A 97 -18.86 3.11 3.82
CA MET A 97 -17.53 2.71 3.36
C MET A 97 -17.20 3.22 1.95
N GLU A 98 -18.15 3.14 1.00
CA GLU A 98 -17.97 3.75 -0.32
C GLU A 98 -17.80 5.27 -0.24
N CYS A 99 -18.61 5.95 0.59
CA CYS A 99 -18.51 7.38 0.79
C CYS A 99 -17.21 7.78 1.46
N GLU A 100 -16.70 7.02 2.43
CA GLU A 100 -15.40 7.26 3.08
C GLU A 100 -14.23 6.97 2.13
N GLY A 101 -14.30 5.89 1.34
CA GLY A 101 -13.31 5.61 0.29
C GLY A 101 -13.28 6.72 -0.78
N ARG A 102 -14.46 7.20 -1.21
CA ARG A 102 -14.62 8.29 -2.17
C ARG A 102 -14.20 9.64 -1.58
N LYS A 103 -14.53 9.92 -0.30
CA LYS A 103 -14.03 11.10 0.44
C LYS A 103 -12.52 11.05 0.63
N GLY A 104 -11.95 9.88 0.95
CA GLY A 104 -10.52 9.66 1.08
C GLY A 104 -9.78 9.85 -0.24
N GLN A 105 -10.31 9.30 -1.34
CA GLN A 105 -9.77 9.53 -2.69
C GLN A 105 -9.90 11.00 -3.10
N GLN A 106 -11.06 11.64 -2.88
CA GLN A 106 -11.25 13.06 -3.18
C GLN A 106 -10.37 13.96 -2.31
N GLN A 107 -10.21 13.69 -1.02
CA GLN A 107 -9.29 14.41 -0.14
C GLN A 107 -7.83 14.19 -0.55
N TRP A 108 -7.47 12.99 -1.01
CA TRP A 108 -6.15 12.69 -1.53
C TRP A 108 -5.89 13.42 -2.85
N GLU A 109 -6.85 13.44 -3.77
CA GLU A 109 -6.79 14.20 -5.03
C GLU A 109 -6.82 15.72 -4.78
N GLN A 110 -7.61 16.19 -3.82
CA GLN A 110 -7.64 17.59 -3.39
C GLN A 110 -6.33 17.99 -2.71
N HIS A 111 -5.72 17.16 -1.86
CA HIS A 111 -4.37 17.41 -1.35
C HIS A 111 -3.34 17.41 -2.50
N ARG A 112 -3.41 16.43 -3.42
CA ARG A 112 -2.53 16.36 -4.60
C ARG A 112 -2.64 17.62 -5.46
N GLN A 113 -3.84 18.16 -5.64
CA GLN A 113 -4.12 19.37 -6.41
C GLN A 113 -3.85 20.66 -5.63
N ALA A 114 -4.10 20.71 -4.32
CA ALA A 114 -4.00 21.92 -3.51
C ALA A 114 -2.57 22.21 -3.07
N THR A 115 -1.81 21.17 -2.66
CA THR A 115 -0.48 21.38 -2.09
C THR A 115 0.56 21.76 -3.16
N PHE A 116 0.37 21.37 -4.43
CA PHE A 116 1.38 21.57 -5.50
C PHE A 116 0.79 22.04 -6.84
N ARG A 117 -0.14 23.01 -6.81
CA ARG A 117 -0.68 23.66 -8.02
C ARG A 117 0.46 24.17 -8.91
N GLY A 118 0.64 23.53 -10.07
CA GLY A 118 1.54 24.01 -11.12
C GLY A 118 2.72 23.11 -11.48
N ILE A 119 2.89 21.92 -10.89
CA ILE A 119 3.86 20.92 -11.38
C ILE A 119 3.11 19.84 -12.18
N PRO A 120 3.31 19.73 -13.52
CA PRO A 120 2.63 18.71 -14.32
C PRO A 120 3.08 17.30 -13.97
N GLU A 121 2.16 16.32 -14.01
CA GLU A 121 2.46 14.92 -13.70
C GLU A 121 3.57 14.34 -14.60
N ALA A 122 3.56 14.72 -15.88
CA ALA A 122 4.58 14.36 -16.86
C ALA A 122 6.00 14.82 -16.47
N LEU A 123 6.14 15.91 -15.70
CA LEU A 123 7.44 16.33 -15.18
C LEU A 123 7.90 15.42 -14.02
N TYR A 124 6.98 14.88 -13.22
CA TYR A 124 7.33 13.85 -12.23
C TYR A 124 7.71 12.52 -12.88
N ASP A 125 7.06 12.11 -13.98
CA ASP A 125 7.48 10.94 -14.76
C ASP A 125 8.84 11.16 -15.45
N LYS A 126 9.05 12.32 -16.10
CA LYS A 126 10.35 12.68 -16.69
C LYS A 126 11.46 12.70 -15.63
N ALA A 127 11.20 13.23 -14.44
CA ALA A 127 12.16 13.20 -13.34
C ALA A 127 12.45 11.79 -12.80
N ARG A 128 11.48 10.86 -12.91
CA ARG A 128 11.66 9.45 -12.55
C ARG A 128 12.56 8.71 -13.54
N ASP A 129 12.29 8.87 -14.84
CA ASP A 129 12.85 8.01 -15.88
C ASP A 129 14.06 8.61 -16.61
N HIS A 130 14.16 9.95 -16.62
CA HIS A 130 15.10 10.74 -17.42
C HIS A 130 15.68 11.92 -16.63
N GLN A 131 16.24 11.64 -15.44
CA GLN A 131 16.80 12.65 -14.52
C GLN A 131 17.88 13.51 -15.20
N ASP A 132 18.68 12.91 -16.07
CA ASP A 132 19.72 13.53 -16.90
C ASP A 132 19.16 14.54 -17.92
N GLN A 133 17.91 14.37 -18.36
CA GLN A 133 17.23 15.22 -19.35
C GLN A 133 16.40 16.36 -18.75
N LEU A 134 16.41 16.52 -17.42
CA LEU A 134 15.73 17.64 -16.75
C LEU A 134 16.48 18.96 -16.99
N THR A 135 15.81 19.94 -17.58
CA THR A 135 16.33 21.31 -17.74
C THR A 135 16.45 22.02 -16.40
N GLN A 136 17.16 23.15 -16.36
CA GLN A 136 17.31 23.90 -15.12
C GLN A 136 15.96 24.46 -14.62
N GLU A 137 15.10 24.91 -15.53
CA GLU A 137 13.76 25.42 -15.23
C GLU A 137 12.86 24.31 -14.67
N GLU A 138 12.94 23.11 -15.25
CA GLU A 138 12.26 21.91 -14.76
C GLU A 138 12.74 21.52 -13.35
N ARG A 139 14.04 21.58 -13.09
CA ARG A 139 14.60 21.35 -11.74
C ARG A 139 14.15 22.42 -10.75
N GLN A 140 14.16 23.70 -11.13
CA GLN A 140 13.66 24.78 -10.27
C GLN A 140 12.15 24.63 -9.98
N ARG A 141 11.36 24.18 -10.96
CA ARG A 141 9.93 23.88 -10.79
C ARG A 141 9.65 22.67 -9.89
N LEU A 142 10.57 21.70 -9.85
CA LEU A 142 10.53 20.61 -8.87
C LEU A 142 10.99 21.08 -7.48
N LEU A 143 11.97 21.98 -7.39
CA LEU A 143 12.44 22.57 -6.13
C LEU A 143 11.42 23.54 -5.51
N SER A 144 10.65 24.28 -6.32
CA SER A 144 9.58 25.17 -5.83
C SER A 144 8.44 24.44 -5.12
N ARG A 145 8.45 23.09 -5.14
CA ARG A 145 7.61 22.22 -4.30
C ARG A 145 7.93 22.37 -2.81
N GLY A 146 9.15 22.77 -2.45
CA GLY A 146 9.55 23.08 -1.06
C GLY A 146 9.70 21.87 -0.12
N ASP A 147 9.56 20.63 -0.61
CA ASP A 147 9.67 19.41 0.19
C ASP A 147 10.80 18.47 -0.30
N LEU A 148 11.07 17.41 0.47
CA LEU A 148 12.10 16.42 0.13
C LEU A 148 11.77 15.64 -1.15
N ILE A 149 10.49 15.51 -1.52
CA ILE A 149 10.06 14.85 -2.76
C ILE A 149 10.50 15.70 -3.97
N GLY A 150 10.26 17.01 -3.92
CA GLY A 150 10.71 17.96 -4.95
C GLY A 150 12.23 17.98 -5.08
N LYS A 151 12.94 18.05 -3.94
CA LYS A 151 14.41 17.99 -3.90
C LYS A 151 14.97 16.69 -4.47
N ALA A 152 14.40 15.54 -4.10
CA ALA A 152 14.79 14.23 -4.61
C ALA A 152 14.60 14.10 -6.12
N LEU A 153 13.47 14.56 -6.65
CA LEU A 153 13.15 14.52 -8.07
C LEU A 153 13.97 15.52 -8.90
N ALA A 154 14.25 16.72 -8.36
CA ALA A 154 15.09 17.74 -9.00
C ALA A 154 16.57 17.30 -9.10
N GLY A 155 17.07 16.55 -8.12
CA GLY A 155 18.42 15.97 -8.15
C GLY A 155 18.69 15.10 -6.92
N PRO A 156 18.69 13.76 -7.02
CA PRO A 156 18.85 12.88 -5.86
C PRO A 156 20.21 13.08 -5.15
N GLY A 157 21.27 13.37 -5.90
CA GLY A 157 22.59 13.70 -5.35
C GLY A 157 22.67 15.04 -4.60
N SER A 158 21.59 15.82 -4.52
CA SER A 158 21.48 17.00 -3.65
C SER A 158 20.97 16.69 -2.24
N LEU A 159 20.47 15.47 -2.02
CA LEU A 159 20.01 15.01 -0.72
C LEU A 159 21.22 14.71 0.19
N THR A 160 21.12 15.13 1.44
CA THR A 160 21.97 14.62 2.52
C THR A 160 21.62 13.16 2.82
N ILE A 161 22.51 12.46 3.53
CA ILE A 161 22.26 11.06 3.95
C ILE A 161 20.99 10.95 4.83
N HIS A 162 20.70 11.97 5.65
CA HIS A 162 19.50 12.01 6.49
C HIS A 162 18.21 12.23 5.69
N GLU A 163 18.22 13.14 4.70
CA GLU A 163 17.07 13.33 3.80
C GLU A 163 16.84 12.09 2.90
N THR A 164 17.92 11.45 2.47
CA THR A 164 17.90 10.18 1.73
C THR A 164 17.18 9.10 2.53
N ALA A 165 17.53 8.92 3.81
CA ALA A 165 16.84 7.98 4.70
C ALA A 165 15.35 8.32 4.87
N GLN A 166 14.98 9.60 5.00
CA GLN A 166 13.57 10.00 5.09
C GLN A 166 12.77 9.70 3.81
N VAL A 167 13.32 9.97 2.62
CA VAL A 167 12.66 9.67 1.35
C VAL A 167 12.50 8.16 1.15
N LEU A 168 13.48 7.36 1.59
CA LEU A 168 13.43 5.91 1.55
C LEU A 168 12.63 5.27 2.70
N GLN A 169 12.15 6.07 3.65
CA GLN A 169 11.49 5.63 4.89
C GLN A 169 12.33 4.60 5.65
N TRP A 170 13.61 4.88 5.80
CA TRP A 170 14.51 4.13 6.68
C TRP A 170 14.52 4.76 8.07
N PRO A 171 14.84 3.99 9.13
CA PRO A 171 15.14 4.56 10.44
C PRO A 171 16.42 5.42 10.37
N PRO A 172 16.73 6.22 11.42
CA PRO A 172 17.93 7.04 11.44
C PRO A 172 19.22 6.23 11.18
N ILE A 173 20.17 6.79 10.43
CA ILE A 173 21.39 6.08 9.98
C ILE A 173 22.12 5.30 11.08
N PRO A 174 22.31 5.81 12.32
CA PRO A 174 22.93 5.02 13.39
C PRO A 174 22.16 3.73 13.72
N VAL A 175 20.82 3.77 13.68
CA VAL A 175 19.94 2.62 13.89
C VAL A 175 20.08 1.63 12.73
N ILE A 176 20.16 2.11 11.48
CA ILE A 176 20.42 1.24 10.32
C ILE A 176 21.76 0.50 10.49
N VAL A 177 22.84 1.20 10.84
CA VAL A 177 24.16 0.58 11.01
C VAL A 177 24.16 -0.46 12.14
N VAL A 178 23.47 -0.20 13.25
CA VAL A 178 23.28 -1.19 14.32
C VAL A 178 22.47 -2.40 13.84
N ASN A 179 21.38 -2.19 13.11
CA ASN A 179 20.54 -3.27 12.58
C ASN A 179 21.29 -4.13 11.54
N ILE A 180 22.07 -3.53 10.64
CA ILE A 180 22.94 -4.23 9.68
C ILE A 180 24.01 -5.02 10.42
N LYS A 181 24.69 -4.43 11.41
CA LYS A 181 25.69 -5.13 12.22
C LYS A 181 25.10 -6.33 12.97
N ARG A 182 23.88 -6.22 13.50
CA ARG A 182 23.17 -7.38 14.09
C ARG A 182 22.92 -8.46 13.03
N ALA A 183 22.24 -8.11 11.94
CA ALA A 183 21.86 -9.06 10.89
C ALA A 183 23.05 -9.76 10.21
N THR A 184 24.21 -9.10 10.13
CA THR A 184 25.45 -9.64 9.54
C THR A 184 26.35 -10.35 10.57
N GLY A 185 25.85 -10.63 11.78
CA GLY A 185 26.58 -11.32 12.84
C GLY A 185 27.81 -10.56 13.36
N GLY A 186 27.82 -9.23 13.22
CA GLY A 186 28.94 -8.37 13.62
C GLY A 186 30.20 -8.51 12.77
N THR A 187 30.17 -9.26 11.66
CA THR A 187 31.35 -9.63 10.84
C THR A 187 32.05 -8.47 10.13
N GLY A 188 31.50 -7.25 10.21
CA GLY A 188 32.18 -5.99 9.83
C GLY A 188 32.40 -5.77 8.33
N ARG A 189 32.14 -6.77 7.48
CA ARG A 189 32.32 -6.69 6.02
C ARG A 189 31.25 -5.87 5.29
N ILE A 190 30.08 -5.71 5.89
CA ILE A 190 28.96 -4.94 5.34
C ILE A 190 28.53 -3.96 6.42
N ILE A 191 28.64 -2.67 6.12
CA ILE A 191 28.38 -1.61 7.09
C ILE A 191 27.34 -0.60 6.60
N SER A 192 26.93 -0.70 5.33
CA SER A 192 26.01 0.24 4.70
C SER A 192 24.84 -0.45 3.97
N PRO A 193 23.70 0.25 3.79
CA PRO A 193 22.56 -0.24 3.02
C PRO A 193 22.88 -0.68 1.58
N PRO A 194 23.66 0.08 0.77
CA PRO A 194 23.96 -0.32 -0.60
C PRO A 194 24.78 -1.62 -0.65
N GLU A 195 25.78 -1.80 0.23
CA GLU A 195 26.58 -3.03 0.31
C GLU A 195 25.73 -4.28 0.61
N LEU A 196 24.67 -4.14 1.45
CA LEU A 196 23.74 -5.25 1.70
C LEU A 196 22.85 -5.54 0.49
N PHE A 197 22.36 -4.49 -0.19
CA PHE A 197 21.58 -4.64 -1.42
C PHE A 197 22.39 -5.23 -2.57
N ASP A 198 23.65 -4.80 -2.75
CA ASP A 198 24.56 -5.30 -3.78
C ASP A 198 24.81 -6.80 -3.60
N ARG A 199 25.18 -7.24 -2.37
CA ARG A 199 25.34 -8.67 -2.06
C ARG A 199 24.04 -9.45 -2.31
N ALA A 200 22.91 -8.93 -1.87
CA ALA A 200 21.62 -9.59 -2.02
C ALA A 200 21.18 -9.68 -3.48
N ARG A 201 21.45 -8.65 -4.29
CA ARG A 201 21.23 -8.63 -5.75
C ARG A 201 22.13 -9.62 -6.46
N ASP A 202 23.41 -9.71 -6.07
CA ASP A 202 24.36 -10.62 -6.71
C ASP A 202 24.15 -12.09 -6.30
N ALA A 203 23.59 -12.34 -5.11
CA ALA A 203 23.03 -13.63 -4.73
C ALA A 203 21.76 -13.96 -5.53
N LEU A 204 20.84 -13.00 -5.72
CA LEU A 204 19.63 -13.17 -6.53
C LEU A 204 19.96 -13.51 -7.99
N LYS A 205 20.88 -12.78 -8.62
CA LYS A 205 21.35 -13.03 -10.00
C LYS A 205 21.96 -14.42 -10.19
N ARG A 206 22.56 -15.00 -9.14
CA ARG A 206 23.15 -16.35 -9.17
C ARG A 206 22.16 -17.45 -8.75
N GLY A 207 20.90 -17.11 -8.46
CA GLY A 207 19.90 -18.06 -7.93
C GLY A 207 20.22 -18.56 -6.51
N ALA A 208 21.14 -17.90 -5.80
CA ALA A 208 21.68 -18.30 -4.51
C ALA A 208 21.16 -17.43 -3.35
N PHE A 209 20.06 -16.69 -3.55
CA PHE A 209 19.49 -15.77 -2.55
C PHE A 209 19.16 -16.45 -1.22
N GLU A 210 18.61 -17.67 -1.28
CA GLU A 210 18.21 -18.44 -0.09
C GLU A 210 19.42 -18.88 0.75
N THR A 211 20.54 -19.20 0.11
CA THR A 211 21.74 -19.76 0.73
C THR A 211 22.77 -18.69 1.12
N GLU A 212 22.89 -17.60 0.36
CA GLU A 212 23.92 -16.57 0.57
C GLU A 212 23.44 -15.33 1.31
N VAL A 213 22.14 -15.06 1.34
CA VAL A 213 21.54 -14.02 2.20
C VAL A 213 20.95 -14.73 3.41
N ASN A 214 21.40 -14.36 4.61
CA ASN A 214 20.94 -15.05 5.81
C ASN A 214 19.51 -14.62 6.22
N ASP A 215 18.96 -15.28 7.22
CA ASP A 215 17.58 -15.10 7.62
C ASP A 215 17.28 -13.74 8.30
N GLU A 216 18.25 -13.13 8.97
CA GLU A 216 18.15 -11.77 9.54
C GLU A 216 18.37 -10.70 8.47
N GLU A 217 19.33 -10.88 7.57
CA GLU A 217 19.58 -10.01 6.40
C GLU A 217 18.33 -9.94 5.53
N THR A 218 17.68 -11.08 5.26
CA THR A 218 16.40 -11.16 4.55
C THR A 218 15.30 -10.38 5.28
N ALA A 219 15.15 -10.59 6.59
CA ALA A 219 14.14 -9.89 7.38
C ALA A 219 14.37 -8.37 7.40
N LEU A 220 15.64 -7.94 7.45
CA LEU A 220 16.04 -6.54 7.45
C LEU A 220 15.77 -5.85 6.10
N LEU A 221 16.06 -6.53 4.99
CA LEU A 221 15.75 -6.06 3.64
C LEU A 221 14.23 -5.95 3.42
N ALA A 222 13.46 -6.96 3.83
CA ALA A 222 12.00 -6.96 3.74
C ALA A 222 11.33 -5.86 4.61
N ARG A 223 12.01 -5.41 5.67
CA ARG A 223 11.56 -4.36 6.59
C ARG A 223 12.23 -3.01 6.36
N PHE A 224 12.85 -2.78 5.19
CA PHE A 224 13.45 -1.48 4.84
C PHE A 224 14.42 -0.95 5.92
N PHE A 225 15.26 -1.83 6.47
CA PHE A 225 16.21 -1.59 7.56
C PHE A 225 15.64 -1.31 8.96
N HIS A 226 14.32 -1.38 9.14
CA HIS A 226 13.71 -1.33 10.46
C HIS A 226 14.01 -2.60 11.28
N GLY A 227 14.14 -2.44 12.60
CA GLY A 227 14.29 -3.57 13.52
C GLY A 227 13.03 -4.44 13.57
N PRO A 228 13.11 -5.67 14.11
CA PRO A 228 11.93 -6.51 14.33
C PRO A 228 10.92 -5.83 15.27
N ASP A 229 11.42 -5.18 16.33
CA ASP A 229 10.63 -4.52 17.37
C ASP A 229 10.37 -3.03 17.12
N ASP A 230 10.65 -2.53 15.91
CA ASP A 230 10.50 -1.11 15.59
C ASP A 230 9.00 -0.74 15.43
N PRO A 231 8.43 0.08 16.34
CA PRO A 231 7.01 0.42 16.30
C PRO A 231 6.66 1.44 15.21
N THR A 232 7.68 2.07 14.59
CA THR A 232 7.47 3.02 13.49
C THR A 232 7.30 2.31 12.13
N PHE A 233 7.67 1.03 12.04
CA PHE A 233 7.54 0.27 10.81
C PHE A 233 6.10 -0.19 10.57
N ASN A 234 5.46 0.36 9.54
CA ASN A 234 4.17 -0.08 9.04
C ASN A 234 4.30 -0.46 7.55
N LEU A 235 4.34 -1.75 7.26
CA LEU A 235 4.50 -2.28 5.90
C LEU A 235 3.44 -1.73 4.93
N GLY A 236 2.18 -1.59 5.36
CA GLY A 236 1.11 -1.04 4.52
C GLY A 236 1.37 0.42 4.14
N ALA A 237 1.71 1.26 5.13
CA ALA A 237 2.06 2.67 4.89
C ALA A 237 3.31 2.82 4.02
N THR A 238 4.33 1.97 4.22
CA THR A 238 5.51 1.92 3.36
C THR A 238 5.15 1.56 1.92
N LEU A 239 4.38 0.48 1.71
CA LEU A 239 3.94 0.03 0.38
C LEU A 239 3.11 1.09 -0.37
N ILE A 240 2.17 1.75 0.33
CA ILE A 240 1.38 2.86 -0.23
C ILE A 240 2.29 4.01 -0.68
N ARG A 241 3.24 4.42 0.16
CA ARG A 241 4.15 5.53 -0.16
C ARG A 241 5.16 5.24 -1.26
N ILE A 242 5.60 3.99 -1.44
CA ILE A 242 6.50 3.59 -2.55
C ILE A 242 5.75 3.23 -3.84
N SER A 243 4.41 3.30 -3.84
CA SER A 243 3.58 2.96 -5.01
C SER A 243 3.84 3.90 -6.19
N PRO A 244 3.98 3.39 -7.43
CA PRO A 244 4.48 4.17 -8.56
C PRO A 244 3.57 5.32 -9.00
N GLY A 245 2.28 5.28 -8.66
CA GLY A 245 1.29 6.30 -8.97
C GLY A 245 1.28 7.53 -8.05
N VAL A 246 2.17 7.61 -7.05
CA VAL A 246 2.26 8.76 -6.14
C VAL A 246 3.64 9.43 -6.25
N ALA A 247 3.70 10.76 -6.14
CA ALA A 247 4.96 11.51 -6.26
C ALA A 247 6.04 11.05 -5.26
N GLY A 248 5.63 10.60 -4.06
CA GLY A 248 6.51 9.96 -3.08
C GLY A 248 7.15 8.66 -3.59
N GLY A 249 6.40 7.82 -4.31
CA GLY A 249 6.92 6.59 -4.90
C GLY A 249 7.82 6.84 -6.12
N LYS A 250 7.56 7.92 -6.87
CA LYS A 250 8.47 8.41 -7.91
C LYS A 250 9.80 8.89 -7.31
N ALA A 251 9.76 9.72 -6.26
CA ALA A 251 10.95 10.17 -5.54
C ALA A 251 11.72 9.00 -4.90
N TYR A 252 11.02 8.08 -4.24
CA TYR A 252 11.57 6.84 -3.70
C TYR A 252 12.36 6.07 -4.76
N ARG A 253 11.76 5.85 -5.95
CA ARG A 253 12.44 5.15 -7.06
C ARG A 253 13.69 5.89 -7.55
N VAL A 254 13.65 7.20 -7.71
CA VAL A 254 14.81 7.99 -8.14
C VAL A 254 15.97 7.86 -7.15
N VAL A 255 15.68 7.99 -5.85
CA VAL A 255 16.69 7.87 -4.80
C VAL A 255 17.20 6.42 -4.69
N ALA A 256 16.31 5.43 -4.74
CA ALA A 256 16.67 4.01 -4.70
C ALA A 256 17.58 3.62 -5.87
N ASN A 257 17.21 4.01 -7.10
CA ASN A 257 18.01 3.80 -8.29
C ASN A 257 19.38 4.49 -8.18
N SER A 258 19.44 5.73 -7.66
CA SER A 258 20.72 6.45 -7.49
C SER A 258 21.69 5.80 -6.49
N LEU A 259 21.17 4.94 -5.61
CA LEU A 259 21.92 4.15 -4.63
C LEU A 259 22.13 2.69 -5.06
N GLY A 260 21.70 2.29 -6.27
CA GLY A 260 21.79 0.91 -6.75
C GLY A 260 20.84 -0.09 -6.07
N LEU A 261 19.84 0.40 -5.32
CA LEU A 261 18.87 -0.44 -4.60
C LEU A 261 17.87 -1.05 -5.57
N ASP A 262 18.04 -2.32 -5.88
CA ASP A 262 17.16 -3.06 -6.79
C ASP A 262 15.83 -3.44 -6.09
N PRO A 263 14.66 -2.97 -6.58
CA PRO A 263 13.36 -3.35 -6.00
C PRO A 263 13.10 -4.88 -6.02
N ALA A 264 13.73 -5.63 -6.93
CA ALA A 264 13.62 -7.08 -6.98
C ALA A 264 14.20 -7.75 -5.73
N VAL A 265 15.24 -7.17 -5.11
CA VAL A 265 15.82 -7.64 -3.83
C VAL A 265 14.80 -7.50 -2.70
N THR A 266 14.14 -6.34 -2.59
CA THR A 266 13.10 -6.12 -1.57
C THR A 266 11.91 -7.05 -1.77
N CYS A 267 11.47 -7.25 -3.02
CA CYS A 267 10.40 -8.21 -3.34
C CYS A 267 10.80 -9.65 -3.01
N ALA A 268 12.00 -10.10 -3.37
CA ALA A 268 12.50 -11.43 -3.03
C ALA A 268 12.59 -11.63 -1.51
N ALA A 269 13.07 -10.62 -0.77
CA ALA A 269 13.12 -10.64 0.68
C ALA A 269 11.72 -10.74 1.32
N MET A 270 10.75 -9.95 0.86
CA MET A 270 9.36 -10.01 1.32
C MET A 270 8.71 -11.35 1.00
N LEU A 271 8.93 -11.91 -0.19
CA LEU A 271 8.41 -13.23 -0.58
C LEU A 271 9.00 -14.35 0.28
N ARG A 272 10.31 -14.36 0.52
CA ARG A 272 10.97 -15.32 1.42
C ARG A 272 10.44 -15.20 2.86
N MET A 273 10.24 -13.98 3.35
CA MET A 273 9.62 -13.75 4.67
C MET A 273 8.19 -14.28 4.75
N ALA A 274 7.38 -14.10 3.70
CA ALA A 274 6.00 -14.60 3.63
C ALA A 274 5.91 -16.13 3.45
N GLN A 275 6.95 -16.75 2.88
CA GLN A 275 7.06 -18.20 2.71
C GLN A 275 7.61 -18.93 3.94
N ARG A 276 8.21 -18.22 4.90
CA ARG A 276 8.66 -18.87 6.14
C ARG A 276 7.47 -19.56 6.81
N PRO A 277 7.61 -20.84 7.20
CA PRO A 277 6.64 -21.43 8.11
C PRO A 277 6.63 -20.56 9.37
N VAL A 278 5.50 -19.94 9.67
CA VAL A 278 5.30 -19.29 10.95
C VAL A 278 5.57 -20.37 12.00
N PRO A 279 6.59 -20.22 12.87
CA PRO A 279 6.83 -21.24 13.88
C PRO A 279 5.53 -21.38 14.68
N PRO A 280 5.05 -22.62 14.94
CA PRO A 280 3.84 -22.80 15.71
C PRO A 280 3.98 -21.98 16.98
N PRO A 281 2.95 -21.20 17.38
CA PRO A 281 3.07 -20.36 18.57
C PRO A 281 3.53 -21.26 19.70
N PRO A 282 4.58 -20.88 20.46
CA PRO A 282 5.10 -21.72 21.51
C PRO A 282 3.93 -22.11 22.42
N PRO A 283 3.80 -23.39 22.83
CA PRO A 283 2.72 -23.81 23.71
C PRO A 283 2.71 -22.84 24.89
N PRO A 284 1.53 -22.30 25.27
CA PRO A 284 1.45 -21.14 26.14
C PRO A 284 2.20 -21.43 27.43
N ASP A 285 3.38 -20.81 27.55
CA ASP A 285 4.26 -21.10 28.66
C ASP A 285 3.59 -20.61 29.94
N LEU A 286 3.21 -21.57 30.78
CA LEU A 286 2.54 -21.33 32.03
C LEU A 286 3.44 -20.54 32.97
N GLU A 287 4.77 -20.62 32.87
CA GLU A 287 5.70 -19.77 33.62
C GLU A 287 5.69 -18.33 33.09
N TYR A 288 5.79 -18.09 31.77
CA TYR A 288 5.67 -16.75 31.19
C TYR A 288 4.31 -16.08 31.51
N LEU A 289 3.21 -16.83 31.43
CA LEU A 289 1.88 -16.36 31.83
C LEU A 289 1.83 -16.06 33.34
N ARG A 290 2.41 -16.92 34.18
CA ARG A 290 2.48 -16.72 35.64
C ARG A 290 3.36 -15.53 36.02
N ALA A 291 4.48 -15.32 35.35
CA ALA A 291 5.35 -14.16 35.55
C ALA A 291 4.64 -12.85 35.18
N LYS A 292 3.89 -12.81 34.07
CA LYS A 292 3.07 -11.64 33.70
C LYS A 292 1.83 -11.43 34.57
N LEU A 293 1.23 -12.49 35.11
CA LEU A 293 0.03 -12.39 35.95
C LEU A 293 0.35 -12.13 37.44
N PHE A 294 1.52 -12.56 37.93
CA PHE A 294 1.87 -12.52 39.35
C PHE A 294 3.19 -11.81 39.70
N GLY A 295 3.90 -11.21 38.72
CA GLY A 295 4.85 -10.13 38.99
C GLY A 295 6.17 -10.49 39.69
N ALA A 296 6.74 -11.67 39.42
CA ALA A 296 8.08 -12.01 39.89
C ALA A 296 9.16 -11.35 38.99
N LEU A 297 9.87 -10.35 39.53
CA LEU A 297 11.05 -9.75 38.88
C LEU A 297 12.24 -10.73 38.89
N PRO A 298 13.00 -10.87 37.78
CA PRO A 298 14.26 -11.59 37.80
C PRO A 298 15.30 -10.87 38.68
N PRO A 299 16.27 -11.58 39.28
CA PRO A 299 17.31 -10.97 40.09
C PRO A 299 18.16 -10.01 39.25
N ALA A 300 18.44 -8.82 39.81
CA ALA A 300 19.25 -7.81 39.13
C ALA A 300 20.68 -8.32 38.88
N PRO A 301 21.31 -7.97 37.74
CA PRO A 301 22.73 -8.27 37.52
C PRO A 301 23.58 -7.56 38.58
N PRO A 302 24.75 -8.14 38.96
CA PRO A 302 25.64 -7.54 39.94
C PRO A 302 26.08 -6.15 39.47
N MET A 303 25.92 -5.17 40.35
CA MET A 303 26.39 -3.80 40.12
C MET A 303 27.93 -3.78 40.00
N PRO A 304 28.50 -3.03 39.06
CA PRO A 304 29.94 -2.76 39.05
C PRO A 304 30.35 -1.94 40.28
N ASP A 305 31.60 -2.10 40.73
CA ASP A 305 32.11 -1.46 41.95
C ASP A 305 31.95 0.07 41.94
N PRO A 306 31.50 0.68 43.06
CA PRO A 306 31.04 2.07 43.07
C PRO A 306 32.15 3.13 43.14
N GLU A 307 33.42 2.76 43.35
CA GLU A 307 34.47 3.74 43.72
C GLU A 307 34.98 4.62 42.57
N ASP A 308 34.68 4.30 41.30
CA ASP A 308 35.28 4.97 40.13
C ASP A 308 34.26 5.51 39.09
N ASP A 309 32.99 5.62 39.49
CA ASP A 309 31.88 5.93 38.56
C ASP A 309 31.03 7.13 38.99
N THR A 310 31.71 8.26 39.19
CA THR A 310 31.05 9.55 39.44
C THR A 310 30.11 9.94 38.28
N PRO A 311 29.02 10.69 38.54
CA PRO A 311 28.14 11.19 37.48
C PRO A 311 28.87 12.01 36.40
N ALA A 312 29.94 12.72 36.79
CA ALA A 312 30.81 13.43 35.87
C ALA A 312 31.59 12.48 34.94
N ALA A 313 32.15 11.38 35.47
CA ALA A 313 32.84 10.36 34.66
C ALA A 313 31.87 9.65 33.69
N ARG A 314 30.62 9.38 34.09
CA ARG A 314 29.58 8.86 33.18
C ARG A 314 29.27 9.83 32.04
N ASN A 315 29.06 11.11 32.35
CA ASN A 315 28.71 12.13 31.37
C ASN A 315 29.87 12.42 30.41
N ALA A 316 31.12 12.44 30.90
CA ALA A 316 32.31 12.52 30.04
C ALA A 316 32.43 11.28 29.12
N ARG A 317 32.18 10.07 29.64
CA ARG A 317 32.19 8.82 28.86
C ARG A 317 31.04 8.71 27.84
N SER A 318 29.91 9.37 28.05
CA SER A 318 28.82 9.43 27.05
C SER A 318 29.10 10.51 25.99
N GLN A 319 29.55 11.71 26.38
CA GLN A 319 29.90 12.79 25.45
C GLN A 319 31.06 12.40 24.52
N ASN A 320 32.12 11.77 25.04
CA ASN A 320 33.23 11.29 24.21
C ASN A 320 32.77 10.24 23.20
N ARG A 321 31.98 9.24 23.63
CA ARG A 321 31.38 8.27 22.69
C ARG A 321 30.53 8.93 21.61
N LEU A 322 29.74 9.94 21.95
CA LEU A 322 28.87 10.64 21.00
C LEU A 322 29.70 11.45 19.99
N ARG A 323 30.81 12.05 20.43
CA ARG A 323 31.80 12.73 19.58
C ARG A 323 32.54 11.76 18.65
N ASP A 324 32.94 10.59 19.17
CA ASP A 324 33.58 9.54 18.37
C ASP A 324 32.64 9.01 17.28
N TYR A 325 31.34 8.83 17.59
CA TYR A 325 30.33 8.48 16.59
C TYR A 325 30.14 9.57 15.53
N GLN A 326 30.14 10.86 15.90
CA GLN A 326 30.07 11.98 14.94
C GLN A 326 31.29 12.00 14.01
N ASN A 327 32.49 11.80 14.56
CA ASN A 327 33.73 11.72 13.78
C ASN A 327 33.73 10.52 12.81
N GLN A 328 33.22 9.35 13.24
CA GLN A 328 33.08 8.17 12.39
C GLN A 328 32.06 8.39 11.25
N LEU A 329 30.95 9.08 11.52
CA LEU A 329 29.95 9.42 10.50
C LEU A 329 30.52 10.39 9.45
N LEU A 330 31.26 11.42 9.87
CA LEU A 330 31.94 12.35 8.96
C LEU A 330 32.98 11.64 8.07
N ALA A 331 33.78 10.72 8.65
CA ALA A 331 34.74 9.92 7.89
C ALA A 331 34.05 9.00 6.87
N LEU A 332 32.94 8.35 7.25
CA LEU A 332 32.11 7.54 6.35
C LEU A 332 31.46 8.37 5.24
N GLU A 333 31.00 9.58 5.54
CA GLU A 333 30.40 10.49 4.56
C GLU A 333 31.43 10.92 3.50
N GLU A 334 32.63 11.32 3.90
CA GLU A 334 33.70 11.65 2.94
C GLU A 334 34.19 10.42 2.16
N GLN A 335 34.27 9.24 2.79
CA GLN A 335 34.59 8.00 2.09
C GLN A 335 33.53 7.64 1.03
N ASN A 336 32.25 7.81 1.35
CA ASN A 336 31.14 7.58 0.41
C ASN A 336 31.11 8.63 -0.71
N LYS A 337 31.35 9.91 -0.40
CA LYS A 337 31.51 10.97 -1.43
C LYS A 337 32.70 10.67 -2.35
N ALA A 338 33.82 10.18 -1.82
CA ALA A 338 34.99 9.79 -2.61
C ALA A 338 34.69 8.57 -3.49
N ARG A 339 34.04 7.53 -2.96
CA ARG A 339 33.56 6.37 -3.74
C ARG A 339 32.59 6.76 -4.85
N LEU A 340 31.63 7.66 -4.58
CA LEU A 340 30.69 8.15 -5.59
C LEU A 340 31.37 9.00 -6.68
N ARG A 341 32.42 9.76 -6.35
CA ARG A 341 33.25 10.46 -7.34
C ARG A 341 34.04 9.46 -8.19
N ALA A 342 34.74 8.52 -7.56
CA ALA A 342 35.53 7.49 -8.26
C ALA A 342 34.65 6.63 -9.19
N ALA A 343 33.51 6.13 -8.70
CA ALA A 343 32.55 5.39 -9.50
C ALA A 343 31.99 6.21 -10.68
N ARG A 344 31.87 7.54 -10.54
CA ARG A 344 31.42 8.44 -11.62
C ARG A 344 32.52 8.75 -12.64
N GLU A 345 33.79 8.69 -12.25
CA GLU A 345 34.95 8.83 -13.15
C GLU A 345 35.24 7.52 -13.90
N GLU A 346 35.11 6.38 -13.20
CA GLU A 346 35.25 5.03 -13.76
C GLU A 346 34.06 4.66 -14.66
N ALA A 347 32.84 5.11 -14.32
CA ALA A 347 31.65 5.00 -15.18
C ALA A 347 31.56 6.10 -16.26
N ARG A 348 32.65 6.32 -17.00
CA ARG A 348 32.61 6.89 -18.36
C ARG A 348 32.71 5.75 -19.39
N PRO A 349 31.62 4.97 -19.63
CA PRO A 349 31.58 4.10 -20.79
C PRO A 349 31.55 4.93 -22.08
N PRO A 350 31.94 4.35 -23.23
CA PRO A 350 31.63 4.94 -24.53
C PRO A 350 30.11 5.07 -24.72
N VAL A 351 29.73 6.01 -25.58
CA VAL A 351 28.35 6.43 -25.86
C VAL A 351 27.45 5.24 -26.27
N ASN A 352 26.18 5.29 -25.82
CA ASN A 352 25.04 4.45 -26.23
C ASN A 352 25.04 2.95 -25.88
N LEU A 353 24.43 2.61 -24.73
CA LEU A 353 23.50 1.49 -24.62
C LEU A 353 22.31 1.89 -23.72
N ALA A 354 21.13 2.07 -24.33
CA ALA A 354 19.94 2.58 -23.66
C ALA A 354 19.22 1.50 -22.82
N TRP A 355 19.54 1.43 -21.52
CA TRP A 355 18.84 0.55 -20.58
C TRP A 355 17.46 1.05 -20.13
N THR A 356 17.13 2.32 -20.40
CA THR A 356 15.85 2.96 -20.01
C THR A 356 14.64 2.53 -20.84
N GLY A 357 14.83 1.75 -21.92
CA GLY A 357 13.74 1.21 -22.74
C GLY A 357 13.30 -0.22 -22.40
N MET A 358 13.88 -0.86 -21.37
CA MET A 358 13.90 -2.33 -21.25
C MET A 358 12.98 -2.93 -20.19
N TYR A 359 12.06 -2.14 -19.59
CA TYR A 359 10.91 -2.73 -18.91
C TYR A 359 9.78 -2.94 -19.92
N PRO A 360 9.38 -4.19 -20.22
CA PRO A 360 8.21 -4.42 -21.06
C PRO A 360 6.99 -3.73 -20.44
N GLY A 361 6.17 -3.09 -21.30
CA GLY A 361 4.89 -2.52 -20.88
C GLY A 361 3.97 -3.58 -20.23
N PRO A 362 2.88 -3.16 -19.57
CA PRO A 362 1.92 -4.11 -19.02
C PRO A 362 1.43 -5.07 -20.12
N LEU A 363 1.32 -6.35 -19.77
CA LEU A 363 0.68 -7.34 -20.63
C LEU A 363 -0.77 -6.90 -20.90
N SER A 364 -1.23 -7.06 -22.14
CA SER A 364 -2.62 -6.74 -22.46
C SER A 364 -3.58 -7.73 -21.78
N ASP A 365 -4.80 -7.29 -21.47
CA ASP A 365 -5.83 -8.18 -20.92
C ASP A 365 -6.10 -9.38 -21.84
N ALA A 366 -5.97 -9.19 -23.15
CA ALA A 366 -6.07 -10.27 -24.15
C ALA A 366 -4.91 -11.29 -24.07
N ASP A 367 -3.74 -10.92 -23.55
CA ASP A 367 -2.62 -11.84 -23.34
C ASP A 367 -2.69 -12.56 -21.98
N LEU A 368 -3.23 -11.88 -20.95
CA LEU A 368 -3.41 -12.40 -19.59
C LEU A 368 -4.65 -13.30 -19.44
N PHE A 369 -5.77 -12.88 -20.01
CA PHE A 369 -7.09 -13.47 -19.80
C PHE A 369 -7.74 -13.95 -21.11
N GLY A 370 -7.28 -13.45 -22.26
CA GLY A 370 -7.81 -13.74 -23.59
C GLY A 370 -8.88 -12.75 -24.05
N ALA A 371 -9.22 -12.80 -25.35
CA ALA A 371 -10.09 -11.80 -25.98
C ALA A 371 -11.60 -11.98 -25.70
N ARG A 372 -12.00 -13.12 -25.14
CA ARG A 372 -13.40 -13.56 -24.95
C ARG A 372 -13.67 -13.91 -23.48
N PRO A 373 -14.93 -13.83 -23.02
CA PRO A 373 -15.34 -13.98 -21.62
C PRO A 373 -15.36 -15.45 -21.16
N TRP A 374 -14.34 -16.22 -21.51
CA TRP A 374 -14.20 -17.59 -21.06
C TRP A 374 -14.03 -17.62 -19.54
N PRO A 375 -14.59 -18.63 -18.87
CA PRO A 375 -14.28 -18.88 -17.49
C PRO A 375 -12.80 -18.97 -17.23
N HIS A 376 -12.42 -18.47 -16.07
CA HIS A 376 -11.25 -19.00 -15.40
C HIS A 376 -11.63 -20.38 -14.85
N GLY A 377 -11.51 -21.41 -15.69
CA GLY A 377 -11.25 -22.75 -15.19
C GLY A 377 -9.97 -22.73 -14.34
N GLU A 378 -9.72 -23.76 -13.53
CA GLU A 378 -8.55 -23.77 -12.62
C GLU A 378 -7.21 -23.51 -13.32
N ARG A 379 -7.15 -23.82 -14.63
CA ARG A 379 -6.08 -23.46 -15.56
C ARG A 379 -6.44 -22.18 -16.34
N GLY A 380 -6.45 -21.04 -15.65
CA GLY A 380 -6.52 -19.71 -16.29
C GLY A 380 -5.37 -19.51 -17.28
N THR A 381 -5.61 -19.87 -18.54
CA THR A 381 -4.62 -19.96 -19.62
C THR A 381 -4.83 -18.82 -20.60
N GLY A 382 -4.40 -17.62 -20.21
CA GLY A 382 -4.06 -16.57 -21.17
C GLY A 382 -2.91 -17.01 -22.08
N ALA A 383 -2.73 -16.33 -23.21
CA ALA A 383 -1.66 -16.60 -24.16
C ALA A 383 -0.27 -16.58 -23.50
N PHE A 384 -0.06 -15.63 -22.58
CA PHE A 384 1.18 -15.53 -21.80
C PHE A 384 1.43 -16.74 -20.89
N ARG A 385 0.38 -17.31 -20.29
CA ARG A 385 0.48 -18.52 -19.45
C ARG A 385 0.83 -19.77 -20.26
N VAL A 386 0.31 -19.89 -21.48
CA VAL A 386 0.66 -20.99 -22.40
C VAL A 386 2.13 -20.87 -22.79
N PHE A 387 2.57 -19.66 -23.18
CA PHE A 387 3.98 -19.37 -23.47
C PHE A 387 4.93 -19.70 -22.30
N GLN A 388 4.59 -19.28 -21.08
CA GLN A 388 5.37 -19.64 -19.89
C GLN A 388 5.50 -21.16 -19.70
N GLY A 389 4.44 -21.93 -20.01
CA GLY A 389 4.42 -23.38 -19.85
C GLY A 389 5.21 -24.16 -20.92
N ASP A 390 5.44 -23.58 -22.09
CA ASP A 390 6.05 -24.27 -23.24
C ASP A 390 7.59 -24.22 -23.29
N GLY A 391 8.24 -23.29 -22.57
CA GLY A 391 9.69 -23.08 -22.77
C GLY A 391 10.47 -22.32 -21.70
N LEU A 392 9.87 -21.96 -20.56
CA LEU A 392 10.59 -21.24 -19.49
C LEU A 392 10.44 -21.93 -18.13
N PRO A 393 11.49 -21.95 -17.28
CA PRO A 393 11.35 -22.36 -15.89
C PRO A 393 10.29 -21.50 -15.19
N PRO A 394 9.31 -22.11 -14.48
CA PRO A 394 8.26 -21.35 -13.82
C PRO A 394 8.88 -20.42 -12.76
N GLY A 395 8.70 -19.11 -12.94
CA GLY A 395 9.25 -18.08 -12.05
C GLY A 395 10.39 -17.24 -12.65
N SER A 396 10.86 -17.50 -13.87
CA SER A 396 11.84 -16.61 -14.52
C SER A 396 11.26 -15.20 -14.74
N CYS A 397 11.89 -14.18 -14.14
CA CYS A 397 11.56 -12.76 -14.36
C CYS A 397 11.60 -12.37 -15.84
N ASP A 398 12.44 -13.05 -16.63
CA ASP A 398 12.62 -12.83 -18.07
C ASP A 398 11.41 -13.22 -18.91
N SER A 399 10.41 -13.94 -18.35
CA SER A 399 9.26 -14.42 -19.12
C SER A 399 8.44 -13.29 -19.72
N GLN A 400 8.25 -12.17 -19.01
CA GLN A 400 7.54 -11.01 -19.59
C GLN A 400 8.38 -10.34 -20.70
N SER A 401 9.69 -10.18 -20.51
CA SER A 401 10.58 -9.62 -21.54
C SER A 401 10.61 -10.49 -22.80
N ALA A 402 10.70 -11.81 -22.64
CA ALA A 402 10.65 -12.78 -23.74
C ALA A 402 9.28 -12.78 -24.45
N TRP A 403 8.17 -12.66 -23.71
CA TRP A 403 6.85 -12.47 -24.34
C TRP A 403 6.80 -11.17 -25.15
N HIS A 404 7.29 -10.06 -24.61
CA HIS A 404 7.26 -8.79 -25.34
C HIS A 404 8.13 -8.82 -26.60
N ALA A 405 9.26 -9.53 -26.57
CA ALA A 405 10.12 -9.77 -27.74
C ALA A 405 9.47 -10.63 -28.84
N LEU A 406 8.42 -11.42 -28.55
CA LEU A 406 7.69 -12.15 -29.59
C LEU A 406 7.01 -11.19 -30.58
N GLN A 407 7.07 -11.51 -31.86
CA GLN A 407 6.36 -10.79 -32.91
C GLN A 407 4.84 -11.02 -32.82
N GLY A 408 4.05 -10.20 -33.54
CA GLY A 408 2.58 -10.20 -33.43
C GLY A 408 1.92 -11.51 -33.86
N ASP A 409 2.49 -12.15 -34.89
CA ASP A 409 2.15 -13.48 -35.40
C ASP A 409 2.51 -14.60 -34.41
N GLN A 410 3.70 -14.55 -33.81
CA GLN A 410 4.12 -15.48 -32.75
C GLN A 410 3.18 -15.40 -31.54
N LYS A 411 2.84 -14.19 -31.09
CA LYS A 411 1.81 -13.97 -30.05
C LYS A 411 0.44 -14.50 -30.48
N ALA A 412 0.07 -14.37 -31.76
CA ALA A 412 -1.18 -14.90 -32.28
C ALA A 412 -1.26 -16.44 -32.21
N VAL A 413 -0.15 -17.16 -32.42
CA VAL A 413 -0.10 -18.63 -32.21
C VAL A 413 -0.43 -18.99 -30.76
N TYR A 414 0.20 -18.32 -29.78
CA TYR A 414 -0.09 -18.55 -28.36
C TYR A 414 -1.51 -18.15 -27.97
N ARG A 415 -2.06 -17.06 -28.53
CA ARG A 415 -3.46 -16.65 -28.34
C ARG A 415 -4.44 -17.69 -28.90
N ALA A 416 -4.19 -18.21 -30.10
CA ALA A 416 -5.02 -19.24 -30.71
C ALA A 416 -4.99 -20.55 -29.90
N ARG A 417 -3.82 -20.97 -29.39
CA ARG A 417 -3.69 -22.15 -28.52
C ARG A 417 -4.36 -21.95 -27.16
N ALA A 418 -4.21 -20.78 -26.53
CA ALA A 418 -4.91 -20.39 -25.30
C ALA A 418 -6.43 -20.34 -25.48
N GLU A 419 -6.93 -19.92 -26.64
CA GLU A 419 -8.34 -19.94 -27.00
C GLU A 419 -8.87 -21.37 -27.21
N ALA A 420 -8.09 -22.25 -27.84
CA ALA A 420 -8.45 -23.66 -28.03
C ALA A 420 -8.51 -24.41 -26.68
N LEU A 421 -7.52 -24.22 -25.81
CA LEU A 421 -7.50 -24.83 -24.47
C LEU A 421 -8.66 -24.37 -23.59
N ARG A 422 -9.11 -23.11 -23.72
CA ARG A 422 -10.28 -22.60 -22.98
C ARG A 422 -11.60 -23.13 -23.55
N ARG A 423 -11.71 -23.31 -24.87
CA ARG A 423 -12.82 -24.04 -25.51
C ARG A 423 -12.95 -25.48 -25.01
N GLU A 424 -11.84 -26.21 -25.00
CA GLU A 424 -11.78 -27.60 -24.51
C GLU A 424 -12.15 -27.69 -23.03
N ALA A 425 -11.56 -26.82 -22.18
CA ALA A 425 -11.87 -26.79 -20.75
C ALA A 425 -13.34 -26.45 -20.46
N TRP A 426 -13.97 -25.58 -21.25
CA TRP A 426 -15.40 -25.31 -21.11
C TRP A 426 -16.28 -26.47 -21.59
N ALA A 427 -15.93 -27.11 -22.71
CA ALA A 427 -16.61 -28.30 -23.19
C ALA A 427 -16.52 -29.48 -22.21
N GLU A 428 -15.50 -29.52 -21.35
CA GLU A 428 -15.44 -30.44 -20.19
C GLU A 428 -16.42 -30.01 -19.09
N VAL A 429 -16.41 -28.73 -18.67
CA VAL A 429 -17.35 -28.20 -17.65
C VAL A 429 -18.81 -28.44 -18.03
N GLU A 430 -19.19 -28.20 -19.28
CA GLU A 430 -20.54 -28.45 -19.79
C GLU A 430 -20.89 -29.95 -19.80
N ARG A 431 -19.93 -30.82 -20.13
CA ARG A 431 -20.12 -32.28 -20.01
C ARG A 431 -20.29 -32.72 -18.55
N SER A 432 -19.50 -32.20 -17.62
CA SER A 432 -19.65 -32.46 -16.18
C SER A 432 -21.00 -31.96 -15.66
N ARG A 433 -21.43 -30.75 -16.05
CA ARG A 433 -22.76 -30.19 -15.73
C ARG A 433 -23.89 -31.05 -16.27
N ALA A 434 -23.83 -31.45 -17.54
CA ALA A 434 -24.84 -32.33 -18.16
C ALA A 434 -24.88 -33.73 -17.54
N ALA A 435 -23.75 -34.23 -17.01
CA ALA A 435 -23.67 -35.46 -16.24
C ALA A 435 -24.15 -35.32 -14.78
N GLY A 436 -24.51 -34.12 -14.33
CA GLY A 436 -24.93 -33.85 -12.95
C GLY A 436 -23.81 -33.92 -11.92
N ASP A 437 -22.54 -33.77 -12.34
CA ASP A 437 -21.38 -33.86 -11.46
C ASP A 437 -21.33 -32.66 -10.48
N PRO A 438 -21.52 -32.86 -9.15
CA PRO A 438 -21.48 -31.77 -8.18
C PRO A 438 -20.07 -31.21 -7.97
N THR A 439 -19.03 -31.88 -8.50
CA THR A 439 -17.63 -31.44 -8.46
C THR A 439 -17.21 -30.69 -9.74
N ALA A 440 -18.11 -30.54 -10.72
CA ALA A 440 -17.88 -29.77 -11.93
C ALA A 440 -17.28 -28.39 -11.59
N PRO A 441 -16.15 -27.98 -12.20
CA PRO A 441 -15.48 -26.74 -11.85
C PRO A 441 -16.43 -25.55 -11.99
N LYS A 442 -16.72 -24.87 -10.88
CA LYS A 442 -17.48 -23.62 -10.96
C LYS A 442 -16.66 -22.60 -11.75
N PRO A 443 -17.18 -22.03 -12.84
CA PRO A 443 -16.51 -20.96 -13.56
C PRO A 443 -16.20 -19.78 -12.62
N PHE A 444 -14.91 -19.43 -12.50
CA PHE A 444 -14.50 -18.27 -11.71
C PHE A 444 -14.39 -17.01 -12.59
N GLY A 445 -14.75 -15.86 -12.02
CA GLY A 445 -14.53 -14.53 -12.60
C GLY A 445 -15.81 -13.71 -12.79
N PHE A 446 -15.75 -12.42 -12.41
CA PHE A 446 -16.84 -11.44 -12.62
C PHE A 446 -17.21 -11.28 -14.11
N LEU A 447 -16.21 -11.36 -15.00
CA LEU A 447 -16.42 -11.30 -16.46
C LEU A 447 -17.20 -12.50 -16.99
N THR A 448 -17.01 -13.68 -16.40
CA THR A 448 -17.67 -14.94 -16.77
C THR A 448 -19.12 -14.97 -16.34
N ARG A 449 -19.40 -14.54 -15.12
CA ARG A 449 -20.74 -14.56 -14.52
C ARG A 449 -21.79 -13.82 -15.36
N GLY A 450 -21.40 -12.72 -15.99
CA GLY A 450 -22.28 -12.02 -16.93
C GLY A 450 -22.61 -12.84 -18.18
N PHE A 451 -21.65 -13.61 -18.71
CA PHE A 451 -21.92 -14.51 -19.83
C PHE A 451 -22.78 -15.70 -19.40
N GLU A 452 -22.57 -16.26 -18.21
CA GLU A 452 -23.39 -17.35 -17.67
C GLU A 452 -24.84 -16.92 -17.48
N ALA A 453 -25.11 -15.79 -16.82
CA ALA A 453 -26.47 -15.27 -16.66
C ALA A 453 -27.17 -15.02 -18.01
N PHE A 454 -26.42 -14.62 -19.05
CA PHE A 454 -26.94 -14.50 -20.40
C PHE A 454 -27.23 -15.88 -21.02
N HIS A 455 -26.32 -16.85 -20.89
CA HIS A 455 -26.49 -18.22 -21.43
C HIS A 455 -27.66 -18.94 -20.77
N ASP A 456 -27.77 -18.89 -19.44
CA ASP A 456 -28.89 -19.45 -18.67
C ASP A 456 -30.23 -18.83 -19.11
N ASN A 457 -30.25 -17.52 -19.41
CA ASN A 457 -31.45 -16.82 -19.92
C ASN A 457 -31.82 -17.19 -21.36
N LEU A 458 -30.89 -17.72 -22.18
CA LEU A 458 -31.23 -18.29 -23.49
C LEU A 458 -31.91 -19.67 -23.38
N GLY A 459 -31.85 -20.30 -22.21
CA GLY A 459 -32.50 -21.56 -21.90
C GLY A 459 -31.68 -22.80 -22.26
N ALA A 460 -31.98 -23.91 -21.58
CA ALA A 460 -31.20 -25.15 -21.57
C ALA A 460 -31.04 -25.88 -22.94
N GLY A 461 -31.67 -25.38 -24.01
CA GLY A 461 -31.50 -25.90 -25.37
C GLY A 461 -30.41 -25.20 -26.19
N VAL A 462 -29.92 -24.03 -25.76
CA VAL A 462 -28.96 -23.25 -26.55
C VAL A 462 -27.53 -23.70 -26.25
N GLY A 463 -26.89 -24.27 -27.27
CA GLY A 463 -25.49 -24.70 -27.19
C GLY A 463 -24.54 -23.52 -27.01
N PHE A 464 -23.43 -23.74 -26.30
CA PHE A 464 -22.51 -22.67 -25.94
C PHE A 464 -21.97 -21.84 -27.14
N GLU A 465 -21.67 -22.45 -28.29
CA GLU A 465 -21.19 -21.71 -29.49
C GLU A 465 -22.29 -20.84 -30.14
N GLU A 466 -23.56 -21.08 -29.82
CA GLU A 466 -24.67 -20.21 -30.19
C GLU A 466 -24.84 -19.07 -29.18
N ALA A 467 -24.78 -19.37 -27.88
CA ALA A 467 -24.72 -18.36 -26.83
C ALA A 467 -23.52 -17.41 -27.00
N LEU A 468 -22.33 -17.91 -27.34
CA LEU A 468 -21.14 -17.10 -27.57
C LEU A 468 -21.30 -16.17 -28.79
N ARG A 469 -21.94 -16.63 -29.87
CA ARG A 469 -22.29 -15.77 -31.03
C ARG A 469 -23.32 -14.70 -30.65
N GLY A 470 -24.32 -15.04 -29.85
CA GLY A 470 -25.26 -14.08 -29.29
C GLY A 470 -24.56 -13.00 -28.45
N TRP A 471 -23.67 -13.43 -27.55
CA TRP A 471 -22.91 -12.53 -26.66
C TRP A 471 -21.91 -11.63 -27.41
N ASP A 472 -21.21 -12.15 -28.41
CA ASP A 472 -20.33 -11.35 -29.26
C ASP A 472 -21.12 -10.29 -30.04
N GLY A 473 -22.36 -10.61 -30.45
CA GLY A 473 -23.31 -9.68 -31.08
C GLY A 473 -23.88 -8.58 -30.17
N LEU A 474 -23.79 -8.71 -28.84
CA LEU A 474 -24.20 -7.66 -27.91
C LEU A 474 -23.28 -6.43 -27.98
N THR A 475 -23.82 -5.26 -27.64
CA THR A 475 -23.04 -4.05 -27.39
C THR A 475 -22.23 -4.15 -26.08
N ALA A 476 -21.28 -3.24 -25.88
CA ALA A 476 -20.55 -3.15 -24.61
C ALA A 476 -21.47 -2.82 -23.42
N GLY A 477 -22.53 -2.04 -23.64
CA GLY A 477 -23.53 -1.68 -22.61
C GLY A 477 -24.37 -2.88 -22.17
N GLU A 478 -24.90 -3.66 -23.12
CA GLU A 478 -25.69 -4.87 -22.82
C GLU A 478 -24.84 -5.90 -22.05
N ARG A 479 -23.59 -6.14 -22.48
CA ARG A 479 -22.65 -7.01 -21.75
C ARG A 479 -22.33 -6.51 -20.33
N ALA A 480 -22.33 -5.18 -20.11
CA ALA A 480 -22.20 -4.63 -18.77
C ALA A 480 -23.47 -4.87 -17.93
N GLY A 481 -24.66 -4.72 -18.53
CA GLY A 481 -25.94 -5.03 -17.90
C GLY A 481 -26.01 -6.47 -17.38
N TRP A 482 -25.61 -7.44 -18.19
CA TRP A 482 -25.56 -8.85 -17.79
C TRP A 482 -24.57 -9.13 -16.65
N ARG A 483 -23.38 -8.50 -16.65
CA ARG A 483 -22.43 -8.60 -15.53
C ARG A 483 -23.01 -8.04 -14.23
N MET A 484 -23.71 -6.90 -14.29
CA MET A 484 -24.38 -6.31 -13.14
C MET A 484 -25.53 -7.19 -12.62
N ALA A 485 -26.32 -7.78 -13.51
CA ALA A 485 -27.37 -8.72 -13.14
C ALA A 485 -26.81 -9.95 -12.42
N ALA A 486 -25.76 -10.57 -12.97
CA ALA A 486 -25.10 -11.72 -12.36
C ALA A 486 -24.43 -11.39 -11.01
N SER A 487 -23.92 -10.16 -10.85
CA SER A 487 -23.37 -9.70 -9.57
C SER A 487 -24.44 -9.51 -8.50
N ARG A 488 -25.64 -9.02 -8.87
CA ARG A 488 -26.78 -8.92 -7.94
C ARG A 488 -27.24 -10.31 -7.49
N ALA A 489 -27.44 -11.23 -8.43
CA ALA A 489 -27.86 -12.60 -8.13
C ALA A 489 -26.86 -13.35 -7.21
N GLU A 490 -25.55 -13.16 -7.39
CA GLU A 490 -24.57 -13.72 -6.44
C GLU A 490 -24.68 -13.08 -5.06
N ASN A 491 -24.82 -11.77 -4.96
CA ASN A 491 -24.95 -11.07 -3.67
C ASN A 491 -26.22 -11.54 -2.94
N GLU A 492 -27.35 -11.62 -3.63
CA GLU A 492 -28.60 -12.20 -3.12
C GLU A 492 -28.40 -13.64 -2.64
N ALA A 493 -27.76 -14.49 -3.44
CA ALA A 493 -27.45 -15.88 -3.06
C ALA A 493 -26.39 -15.99 -1.93
N SER A 494 -25.52 -15.00 -1.76
CA SER A 494 -24.57 -14.91 -0.64
C SER A 494 -25.30 -14.53 0.64
N ASN A 495 -26.15 -13.50 0.59
CA ASN A 495 -26.95 -13.04 1.72
C ASN A 495 -27.93 -14.13 2.17
N ALA A 496 -28.59 -14.83 1.24
CA ALA A 496 -29.42 -15.99 1.56
C ALA A 496 -28.64 -17.14 2.24
N ARG A 497 -27.37 -17.37 1.86
CA ARG A 497 -26.50 -18.36 2.54
C ARG A 497 -26.08 -17.90 3.93
N VAL A 498 -25.83 -16.60 4.14
CA VAL A 498 -25.51 -16.03 5.46
C VAL A 498 -26.74 -16.10 6.37
N ALA A 499 -27.92 -15.73 5.88
CA ALA A 499 -29.18 -15.86 6.61
C ALA A 499 -29.48 -17.32 6.98
N ALA A 500 -29.40 -18.25 6.04
CA ALA A 500 -29.60 -19.68 6.33
C ALA A 500 -28.58 -20.24 7.34
N TRP A 501 -27.32 -19.80 7.28
CA TRP A 501 -26.29 -20.16 8.26
C TRP A 501 -26.61 -19.60 9.65
N HIS A 502 -27.12 -18.37 9.73
CA HIS A 502 -27.50 -17.69 10.95
C HIS A 502 -28.72 -18.35 11.62
N GLU A 503 -29.73 -18.72 10.85
CA GLU A 503 -30.91 -19.44 11.37
C GLU A 503 -30.55 -20.88 11.81
N ALA A 504 -29.68 -21.59 11.08
CA ALA A 504 -29.14 -22.87 11.55
C ALA A 504 -28.40 -22.71 12.89
N TRP A 505 -27.57 -21.67 13.03
CA TRP A 505 -26.87 -21.35 14.28
C TRP A 505 -27.83 -21.04 15.44
N LYS A 506 -28.88 -20.24 15.21
CA LYS A 506 -29.96 -19.98 16.19
C LYS A 506 -30.69 -21.26 16.60
N ALA A 507 -30.94 -22.17 15.66
CA ALA A 507 -31.56 -23.48 15.93
C ALA A 507 -30.68 -24.44 16.74
N GLY A 508 -29.44 -24.06 17.05
CA GLY A 508 -28.47 -24.93 17.74
C GLY A 508 -27.85 -25.98 16.82
N GLU A 509 -28.21 -26.00 15.54
CA GLU A 509 -27.51 -26.78 14.53
C GLU A 509 -26.12 -26.18 14.34
N ARG A 510 -25.08 -27.01 14.44
CA ARG A 510 -23.70 -26.57 14.23
C ARG A 510 -23.30 -26.89 12.79
N PRO A 511 -23.46 -25.96 11.82
CA PRO A 511 -22.97 -26.18 10.46
C PRO A 511 -21.46 -26.46 10.50
N GLY A 512 -21.10 -27.68 10.11
CA GLY A 512 -19.77 -28.23 10.34
C GLY A 512 -18.67 -27.52 9.56
N GLY A 513 -17.98 -26.59 10.22
CA GLY A 513 -16.62 -26.16 9.86
C GLY A 513 -16.42 -24.68 9.56
N ARG A 514 -15.96 -23.93 10.59
CA ARG A 514 -14.85 -22.95 10.53
C ARG A 514 -14.58 -22.34 11.91
N ARG A 515 -13.51 -22.82 12.57
CA ARG A 515 -13.07 -22.31 13.91
C ARG A 515 -12.59 -20.85 13.91
N SER A 516 -12.35 -20.24 12.74
CA SER A 516 -11.70 -18.92 12.67
C SER A 516 -12.58 -17.74 13.06
N TYR A 517 -13.91 -17.87 13.07
CA TYR A 517 -14.81 -16.78 13.47
C TYR A 517 -15.03 -16.72 14.98
N GLU A 518 -15.02 -17.87 15.67
CA GLU A 518 -15.10 -17.95 17.13
C GLU A 518 -13.87 -17.26 17.77
N ASP A 519 -12.66 -17.54 17.28
CA ASP A 519 -11.42 -16.87 17.72
C ASP A 519 -11.45 -15.34 17.59
N ILE A 520 -12.13 -14.82 16.55
CA ILE A 520 -12.25 -13.38 16.29
C ILE A 520 -13.29 -12.76 17.24
N ALA A 521 -14.46 -13.39 17.39
CA ALA A 521 -15.50 -12.95 18.31
C ALA A 521 -14.99 -12.94 19.77
N GLU A 522 -14.25 -13.98 20.17
CA GLU A 522 -13.72 -14.10 21.53
C GLU A 522 -12.61 -13.07 21.82
N ARG A 523 -11.75 -12.75 20.84
CA ARG A 523 -10.81 -11.61 20.95
C ARG A 523 -11.52 -10.27 21.14
N MET A 524 -12.60 -10.04 20.40
CA MET A 524 -13.38 -8.80 20.45
C MET A 524 -14.18 -8.66 21.76
N ALA A 525 -14.60 -9.77 22.37
CA ALA A 525 -15.18 -9.77 23.71
C ALA A 525 -14.12 -9.41 24.77
N ARG A 526 -12.99 -10.14 24.80
CA ARG A 526 -11.89 -9.92 25.76
C ARG A 526 -11.32 -8.50 25.71
N ARG A 527 -11.25 -7.88 24.52
CA ARG A 527 -10.81 -6.48 24.37
C ARG A 527 -11.76 -5.50 25.07
N ARG A 528 -13.09 -5.65 24.88
CA ARG A 528 -14.09 -4.78 25.51
C ARG A 528 -14.05 -4.84 27.04
N ASP A 529 -13.79 -6.01 27.61
CA ASP A 529 -13.66 -6.16 29.06
C ASP A 529 -12.38 -5.52 29.64
N LEU A 530 -11.27 -5.54 28.88
CA LEU A 530 -10.06 -4.79 29.24
C LEU A 530 -10.28 -3.28 29.20
N GLU A 531 -10.99 -2.77 28.19
CA GLU A 531 -11.33 -1.34 28.06
C GLU A 531 -12.26 -0.89 29.21
N ARG A 532 -13.27 -1.70 29.56
CA ARG A 532 -14.10 -1.49 30.76
C ARG A 532 -13.29 -1.49 32.07
N ALA A 533 -12.31 -2.39 32.20
CA ALA A 533 -11.45 -2.47 33.38
C ALA A 533 -10.50 -1.27 33.51
N ALA A 534 -10.04 -0.70 32.39
CA ALA A 534 -9.23 0.51 32.35
C ALA A 534 -10.04 1.76 32.75
N ALA A 535 -11.26 1.93 32.20
CA ALA A 535 -12.15 3.05 32.53
C ALA A 535 -12.44 3.17 34.04
N ARG A 536 -12.56 2.03 34.75
CA ARG A 536 -12.79 2.00 36.20
C ARG A 536 -11.61 2.48 37.06
N ARG A 537 -10.42 2.73 36.49
CA ARG A 537 -9.21 3.14 37.24
C ARG A 537 -8.84 4.63 37.09
N GLY A 538 -9.64 5.42 36.36
CA GLY A 538 -9.18 6.70 35.78
C GLY A 538 -9.91 7.99 36.18
N ALA A 539 -10.67 8.03 37.28
CA ALA A 539 -11.43 9.23 37.69
C ALA A 539 -11.04 9.75 39.09
N PRO A 540 -10.39 10.92 39.20
CA PRO A 540 -10.22 11.62 40.47
C PRO A 540 -11.41 12.55 40.74
N THR A 541 -12.04 12.43 41.90
CA THR A 541 -13.05 13.37 42.40
C THR A 541 -12.37 14.65 42.88
N VAL A 542 -12.72 15.79 42.28
CA VAL A 542 -12.43 17.12 42.84
C VAL A 542 -13.70 17.62 43.53
N GLN A 543 -13.54 18.11 44.76
CA GLN A 543 -14.64 18.54 45.62
C GLN A 543 -14.51 20.05 45.80
N ASP A 544 -15.51 20.81 45.36
CA ASP A 544 -15.57 22.25 45.56
C ASP A 544 -15.74 22.57 47.05
N ASP A 545 -15.01 23.57 47.55
CA ASP A 545 -15.37 24.24 48.79
C ASP A 545 -15.16 25.75 48.71
N VAL A 546 -16.05 26.50 49.36
CA VAL A 546 -16.28 27.93 49.14
C VAL A 546 -15.74 28.75 50.30
N SER A 547 -14.96 29.80 50.04
CA SER A 547 -14.86 30.96 50.95
C SER A 547 -14.38 32.26 50.30
N ARG A 548 -15.04 33.35 50.70
CA ARG A 548 -14.76 34.77 50.40
C ARG A 548 -14.10 35.40 51.64
N PRO A 549 -13.25 36.44 51.54
CA PRO A 549 -13.71 37.85 51.53
C PRO A 549 -12.90 38.74 50.55
N SER A 550 -13.42 39.81 49.92
CA SER A 550 -13.97 41.10 50.41
C SER A 550 -12.92 42.12 50.90
N GLY A 551 -12.74 43.23 50.17
CA GLY A 551 -12.07 44.46 50.69
C GLY A 551 -11.35 45.40 49.69
N GLY A 552 -11.95 46.55 49.36
CA GLY A 552 -11.26 47.84 49.13
C GLY A 552 -10.56 48.16 47.78
N GLY A 553 -11.01 49.22 47.08
CA GLY A 553 -10.21 50.02 46.13
C GLY A 553 -9.80 51.38 46.76
N PRO A 554 -9.72 52.52 46.02
CA PRO A 554 -9.68 52.72 44.56
C PRO A 554 -8.75 53.89 44.07
N VAL A 555 -8.88 54.30 42.79
CA VAL A 555 -8.59 55.64 42.16
C VAL A 555 -7.19 55.95 41.57
N GLY A 556 -7.18 56.50 40.33
CA GLY A 556 -6.07 57.24 39.67
C GLY A 556 -5.78 56.76 38.23
N LYS A 557 -6.57 57.06 37.18
CA LYS A 557 -6.65 58.32 36.39
C LYS A 557 -5.30 58.90 35.89
N GLU A 558 -5.01 58.69 34.59
CA GLU A 558 -4.57 59.67 33.56
C GLU A 558 -4.17 58.87 32.28
N ALA A 559 -4.81 59.06 31.12
CA ALA A 559 -4.73 60.16 30.15
C ALA A 559 -3.65 59.95 29.06
N ALA A 560 -4.10 59.68 27.83
CA ALA A 560 -3.35 59.82 26.56
C ALA A 560 -3.33 61.33 26.14
N PRO A 561 -2.69 61.81 25.03
CA PRO A 561 -2.50 61.12 23.74
C PRO A 561 -1.22 61.48 22.90
N ASN A 562 -1.17 60.90 21.68
CA ASN A 562 -0.57 61.37 20.41
C ASN A 562 0.76 62.13 20.35
N SER A 563 1.63 61.70 19.42
CA SER A 563 2.08 62.58 18.32
C SER A 563 2.56 61.79 17.09
N GLU A 564 2.39 62.40 15.91
CA GLU A 564 2.86 61.90 14.62
C GLU A 564 4.20 62.54 14.21
N ALA A 565 4.79 61.97 13.14
CA ALA A 565 5.46 62.66 12.03
C ALA A 565 6.95 63.06 12.10
N ALA A 566 7.62 62.62 11.02
CA ALA A 566 8.61 63.34 10.19
C ALA A 566 10.06 63.56 10.68
N GLN A 567 11.01 63.04 9.89
CA GLN A 567 12.09 63.89 9.38
C GLN A 567 12.68 63.48 8.01
N GLN A 568 12.98 64.51 7.22
CA GLN A 568 13.51 64.57 5.85
C GLN A 568 14.84 65.39 5.89
N THR A 569 15.84 65.27 5.01
CA THR A 569 16.03 64.53 3.73
C THR A 569 17.54 64.23 3.58
N VAL A 570 18.02 63.74 2.41
CA VAL A 570 18.99 64.46 1.52
C VAL A 570 19.48 63.55 0.38
N LEU A 571 19.26 64.03 -0.86
CA LEU A 571 19.98 63.92 -2.16
C LEU A 571 20.97 62.77 -2.41
N ALA A 572 20.97 62.02 -3.52
CA ALA A 572 20.77 62.31 -4.96
C ALA A 572 22.04 62.81 -5.72
N GLY A 573 22.21 62.30 -6.95
CA GLY A 573 23.37 62.47 -7.84
C GLY A 573 23.47 61.22 -8.75
N GLU A 574 22.58 61.08 -9.73
CA GLU A 574 22.68 61.61 -11.11
C GLU A 574 23.55 60.76 -12.04
N ALA A 575 23.03 60.57 -13.26
CA ALA A 575 23.64 59.84 -14.36
C ALA A 575 23.69 60.76 -15.58
N GLU A 576 24.59 60.50 -16.54
CA GLU A 576 24.27 60.60 -17.99
C GLU A 576 25.42 60.12 -18.90
N ASP A 577 25.02 59.39 -19.95
CA ASP A 577 25.48 59.40 -21.34
C ASP A 577 26.95 59.67 -21.75
N LYS A 578 27.49 58.77 -22.59
CA LYS A 578 27.43 58.95 -24.07
C LYS A 578 27.84 57.71 -24.89
N ALA A 579 27.46 57.73 -26.17
CA ALA A 579 27.45 56.57 -27.07
C ALA A 579 28.33 56.70 -28.34
N ALA A 580 28.57 55.53 -28.96
CA ALA A 580 28.64 55.24 -30.40
C ALA A 580 29.67 55.95 -31.35
N ALA A 581 30.61 55.14 -31.84
CA ALA A 581 31.09 55.05 -33.23
C ALA A 581 31.82 53.69 -33.39
N GLY A 582 31.85 52.96 -34.51
CA GLY A 582 31.30 53.19 -35.85
C GLY A 582 32.34 52.91 -36.94
N ALA A 583 32.54 51.64 -37.36
CA ALA A 583 33.34 51.29 -38.54
C ALA A 583 33.12 49.84 -39.05
N GLU A 584 32.50 49.72 -40.21
CA GLU A 584 32.71 48.68 -41.24
C GLU A 584 33.06 49.44 -42.55
N PRO A 585 33.43 48.83 -43.70
CA PRO A 585 33.64 47.40 -44.00
C PRO A 585 35.00 47.09 -44.68
N GLY A 586 35.26 45.82 -44.99
CA GLY A 586 36.42 45.41 -45.82
C GLY A 586 36.26 44.01 -46.40
N GLY A 587 35.69 43.90 -47.61
CA GLY A 587 35.45 42.60 -48.25
C GLY A 587 36.64 42.08 -49.06
N ARG A 588 36.70 40.75 -49.27
CA ARG A 588 37.35 40.16 -50.45
C ARG A 588 36.59 38.92 -50.94
N ARG A 589 36.73 38.64 -52.23
CA ARG A 589 35.92 37.75 -53.07
C ARG A 589 36.81 36.65 -53.68
N GLU A 590 36.18 35.64 -54.29
CA GLU A 590 36.80 34.55 -55.08
C GLU A 590 37.60 33.55 -54.23
N GLY A 591 37.65 32.24 -54.49
CA GLY A 591 37.09 31.31 -55.48
C GLY A 591 37.75 29.94 -55.17
N GLY A 592 37.26 28.74 -55.47
CA GLY A 592 36.40 28.21 -56.53
C GLY A 592 37.02 26.86 -56.96
N GLU A 593 36.19 25.85 -57.27
CA GLU A 593 36.60 24.48 -57.68
C GLU A 593 37.29 23.63 -56.58
N THR A 594 37.09 22.32 -56.46
CA THR A 594 36.43 21.33 -57.36
C THR A 594 35.18 20.68 -56.77
#